data_AF-D3AJG4-F1
#
_entry.id   AF-D3AJG4-F1
#
_cell.length_a   1.000
_cell.length_b   1.000
_cell.length_c   1.000
_cell.angle_alpha   90.00
_cell.angle_beta   90.00
_cell.angle_gamma   90.00
#
_symmetry.space_group_name_H-M   'P 1'
#
loop_
_entity.id
_entity.type
_entity.pdbx_description
1 polymer ?
#
loop_
_entity_poly.entity_id
_entity_poly.type
_entity_poly.pdbx_seq_one_letter_code
_entity_poly.pdbx_strand_id
1 'polypeptide(L)'
;MDLVIRANWKKYKEGCDLCNALEELFADKLEQREQLGIERGIERGIERSIIELLSELGPVPDALRERIILQKDVNVLTAWLKLAARSKSIADFQKDTGSSTS
;
A
#
# COMPACT_ATOMS: atom_id res chain seq x y z
N MET A 1 29.86 16.45 -21.17
CA MET A 1 29.16 17.69 -20.77
C MET A 1 28.99 18.58 -22.00
N ASP A 2 27.73 18.88 -22.32
CA ASP A 2 27.29 19.59 -23.54
C ASP A 2 27.92 20.99 -23.66
N LEU A 3 28.28 21.43 -24.88
CA LEU A 3 28.86 22.75 -25.14
C LEU A 3 27.92 23.90 -24.77
N VAL A 4 26.60 23.68 -24.89
CA VAL A 4 25.57 24.67 -24.54
C VAL A 4 25.55 24.97 -23.04
N ILE A 5 25.76 23.93 -22.22
CA ILE A 5 25.79 24.05 -20.75
C ILE A 5 27.03 24.82 -20.29
N ARG A 6 28.17 24.68 -20.97
CA ARG A 6 29.38 25.46 -20.68
C ARG A 6 29.20 26.95 -20.97
N ALA A 7 28.54 27.30 -22.09
CA ALA A 7 28.28 28.70 -22.45
C ALA A 7 27.25 29.37 -21.52
N ASN A 8 26.30 28.60 -20.97
CA ASN A 8 25.25 29.10 -20.07
C ASN A 8 25.43 28.63 -18.60
N TRP A 9 26.65 28.28 -18.20
CA TRP A 9 26.93 27.61 -16.91
C TRP A 9 26.31 28.31 -15.70
N LYS A 10 26.40 29.65 -15.64
CA LYS A 10 25.84 30.44 -14.53
C LYS A 10 24.32 30.28 -14.42
N LYS A 11 23.60 30.40 -15.54
CA LYS A 11 22.13 30.22 -15.58
C LYS A 11 21.73 28.78 -15.29
N TYR A 12 22.51 27.82 -15.78
CA TYR A 12 22.31 26.40 -15.48
C TYR A 12 22.49 26.13 -13.99
N LYS A 13 23.55 26.67 -13.37
CA LYS A 13 23.82 26.54 -11.94
C LYS A 13 22.70 27.16 -11.10
N GLU A 14 22.26 28.37 -11.42
CA GLU A 14 21.13 29.02 -10.73
C GLU A 14 19.85 28.19 -10.84
N GLY A 15 19.60 27.55 -11.99
CA GLY A 15 18.49 26.61 -12.16
C GLY A 15 18.62 25.36 -11.30
N CYS A 16 19.81 24.76 -11.21
CA CYS A 16 20.08 23.62 -10.33
C CYS A 16 19.94 24.00 -8.85
N ASP A 17 20.47 25.16 -8.44
CA ASP A 17 20.39 25.64 -7.06
C ASP A 17 18.93 25.88 -6.64
N LEU A 18 18.10 26.43 -7.55
CA LEU A 18 16.67 26.59 -7.31
C LEU A 18 15.95 25.24 -7.19
N CYS A 19 16.24 24.27 -8.07
CA CYS A 19 15.67 22.93 -7.98
C CYS A 19 16.02 22.25 -6.65
N ASN A 20 17.28 22.32 -6.23
CA ASN A 20 17.74 21.74 -4.96
C ASN A 20 17.03 22.40 -3.76
N ALA A 21 16.89 23.73 -3.76
CA ALA A 21 16.18 24.44 -2.71
C ALA A 21 14.68 24.09 -2.65
N LEU A 22 14.05 23.82 -3.81
CA LEU A 22 12.67 23.32 -3.88
C LEU A 22 12.56 21.90 -3.35
N GLU A 23 13.50 21.01 -3.67
CA GLU A 23 13.55 19.65 -3.13
C GLU A 23 13.69 19.68 -1.61
N GLU A 24 14.61 20.50 -1.07
CA GLU A 24 14.77 20.70 0.37
C GLU A 24 13.49 21.24 1.03
N LEU A 25 12.81 22.22 0.40
CA LEU A 25 11.55 22.78 0.91
C LEU A 25 10.44 21.73 1.03
N PHE A 26 10.45 20.72 0.16
CA PHE A 26 9.42 19.68 0.11
C PHE A 26 9.87 18.32 0.62
N ALA A 27 11.10 18.18 1.13
CA ALA A 27 11.70 16.92 1.54
C ALA A 27 10.78 16.11 2.46
N ASP A 28 10.30 16.73 3.55
CA ASP A 28 9.39 16.08 4.51
C ASP A 28 8.09 15.59 3.86
N LYS A 29 7.53 16.35 2.90
CA LYS A 29 6.29 15.96 2.21
C LYS A 29 6.53 14.82 1.22
N LEU A 30 7.72 14.77 0.60
CA LEU A 30 8.10 13.68 -0.28
C LEU A 30 8.28 12.39 0.53
N GLU A 31 9.01 12.46 1.65
CA GLU A 31 9.21 11.33 2.56
C GLU A 31 7.87 10.81 3.11
N GLN A 32 6.99 11.70 3.58
CA GLN A 32 5.65 11.32 4.03
C GLN A 32 4.82 10.62 2.94
N ARG A 33 4.89 11.11 1.69
CA ARG A 33 4.19 10.49 0.57
C ARG A 33 4.74 9.11 0.23
N GLU A 34 6.07 8.95 0.27
CA GLU A 34 6.72 7.67 0.07
C GLU A 34 6.29 6.67 1.15
N GLN A 35 6.34 7.07 2.42
CA GLN A 35 5.92 6.25 3.55
C GLN A 35 4.44 5.82 3.43
N LEU A 36 3.53 6.76 3.16
CA LEU A 36 2.11 6.47 2.93
C LEU A 36 1.92 5.54 1.71
N GLY A 37 2.76 5.67 0.69
CA GLY A 37 2.74 4.79 -0.48
C GLY A 37 3.14 3.36 -0.13
N ILE A 38 4.20 3.20 0.67
CA ILE A 38 4.67 1.91 1.16
C ILE A 38 3.61 1.25 2.05
N GLU A 39 3.05 1.98 3.02
CA GLU A 39 2.00 1.47 3.91
C GLU A 39 0.78 0.97 3.15
N ARG A 40 0.24 1.78 2.22
CA ARG A 40 -0.86 1.38 1.34
C ARG A 40 -0.50 0.20 0.44
N GLY A 41 0.76 0.11 0.02
CA GLY A 41 1.28 -1.02 -0.75
C GLY A 41 1.22 -2.32 0.05
N ILE A 42 1.64 -2.27 1.32
CA ILE A 42 1.61 -3.41 2.24
C ILE A 42 0.16 -3.83 2.52
N GLU A 43 -0.73 -2.89 2.85
CA GLU A 43 -2.17 -3.14 3.08
C GLU A 43 -2.79 -3.89 1.89
N ARG A 44 -2.67 -3.32 0.68
CA ARG A 44 -3.19 -3.92 -0.56
C ARG A 44 -2.57 -5.27 -0.88
N GLY A 45 -1.29 -5.46 -0.54
CA GLY A 45 -0.60 -6.73 -0.70
C GLY A 45 -1.24 -7.81 0.16
N ILE A 46 -1.45 -7.52 1.45
CA ILE A 46 -2.05 -8.47 2.39
C ILE A 46 -3.51 -8.76 2.02
N GLU A 47 -4.31 -7.74 1.68
CA GLU A 47 -5.69 -7.90 1.23
C GLU A 47 -5.79 -8.87 0.04
N ARG A 48 -4.93 -8.68 -0.97
CA ARG A 48 -4.88 -9.57 -2.15
C ARG A 48 -4.51 -10.98 -1.77
N SER A 49 -3.50 -11.17 -0.91
CA SER A 49 -3.11 -12.50 -0.45
C SER A 49 -4.20 -13.21 0.34
N ILE A 50 -4.98 -12.49 1.16
CA ILE A 50 -6.14 -13.08 1.84
C ILE A 50 -7.16 -13.55 0.81
N ILE A 51 -7.54 -12.70 -0.14
CA ILE A 51 -8.54 -13.02 -1.16
C ILE A 51 -8.09 -14.21 -2.03
N GLU A 52 -6.81 -14.26 -2.39
CA GLU A 52 -6.22 -15.36 -3.15
C GLU A 52 -6.32 -16.69 -2.39
N LEU A 53 -5.87 -16.73 -1.13
CA LEU A 53 -5.99 -17.92 -0.28
C LEU A 53 -7.44 -18.39 -0.10
N LEU A 54 -8.36 -17.45 0.10
CA LEU A 54 -9.78 -17.77 0.21
C LEU A 54 -10.34 -18.29 -1.12
N SER A 55 -9.88 -17.77 -2.26
CA SER A 55 -10.33 -18.20 -3.58
C SER A 55 -9.92 -19.64 -3.90
N GLU A 56 -8.84 -20.15 -3.31
CA GLU A 56 -8.45 -21.56 -3.39
C GLU A 56 -9.43 -22.48 -2.63
N LEU A 57 -10.07 -21.98 -1.57
CA LEU A 57 -11.07 -22.72 -0.78
C LEU A 57 -12.46 -22.70 -1.42
N GLY A 58 -12.75 -21.73 -2.30
CA GLY A 58 -14.02 -21.61 -3.00
C GLY A 58 -14.35 -20.16 -3.42
N PRO A 59 -15.54 -19.93 -4.01
CA PRO A 59 -15.94 -18.59 -4.43
C PRO A 59 -16.07 -17.65 -3.22
N VAL A 60 -15.30 -16.57 -3.23
CA VAL A 60 -15.31 -15.54 -2.17
C VAL A 60 -16.52 -14.61 -2.37
N PRO A 61 -17.43 -14.46 -1.39
CA PRO A 61 -18.55 -13.54 -1.50
C PRO A 61 -18.09 -12.09 -1.64
N ASP A 62 -18.77 -11.31 -2.50
CA ASP A 62 -18.41 -9.90 -2.75
C ASP A 62 -18.42 -9.05 -1.47
N ALA A 63 -19.39 -9.27 -0.58
CA ALA A 63 -19.46 -8.59 0.71
C ALA A 63 -18.23 -8.86 1.60
N LEU A 64 -17.66 -10.07 1.53
CA LEU A 64 -16.44 -10.41 2.27
C LEU A 64 -15.22 -9.75 1.62
N ARG A 65 -15.17 -9.73 0.29
CA ARG A 65 -14.12 -9.09 -0.48
C ARG A 65 -14.05 -7.59 -0.19
N GLU A 66 -15.20 -6.91 -0.18
CA GLU A 66 -15.29 -5.49 0.18
C GLU A 66 -14.84 -5.24 1.62
N ARG A 67 -15.24 -6.10 2.57
CA ARG A 67 -14.82 -5.98 3.97
C ARG A 67 -13.30 -6.08 4.14
N ILE A 68 -12.64 -6.95 3.36
CA ILE A 68 -11.18 -7.08 3.34
C ILE A 68 -10.54 -5.81 2.76
N ILE A 69 -11.02 -5.33 1.62
CA ILE A 69 -10.48 -4.14 0.93
C ILE A 69 -10.68 -2.84 1.74
N LEU A 70 -11.75 -2.75 2.53
CA LEU A 70 -12.02 -1.58 3.37
C LEU A 70 -11.22 -1.58 4.67
N GLN A 71 -10.61 -2.70 5.05
CA GLN A 71 -9.82 -2.80 6.26
C GLN A 71 -8.46 -2.12 6.07
N LYS A 72 -8.15 -1.13 6.90
CA LYS A 72 -6.88 -0.37 6.85
C LYS A 72 -5.91 -0.74 7.97
N ASP A 73 -6.37 -1.46 8.99
CA ASP A 73 -5.49 -1.89 10.06
C ASP A 73 -4.66 -3.10 9.62
N VAL A 74 -3.36 -2.87 9.41
CA VAL A 74 -2.39 -3.89 9.00
C VAL A 74 -2.32 -5.04 10.01
N ASN A 75 -2.53 -4.81 11.31
CA ASN A 75 -2.52 -5.87 12.31
C ASN A 75 -3.73 -6.79 12.12
N VAL A 76 -4.90 -6.21 11.85
CA VAL A 76 -6.13 -6.97 11.57
C VAL A 76 -5.99 -7.73 10.25
N LEU A 77 -5.49 -7.08 9.20
CA LEU A 77 -5.20 -7.74 7.91
C LEU A 77 -4.21 -8.90 8.08
N THR A 78 -3.14 -8.72 8.85
CA THR A 78 -2.16 -9.78 9.12
C THR A 78 -2.77 -10.94 9.91
N ALA A 79 -3.64 -10.65 10.88
CA ALA A 79 -4.37 -11.69 11.61
C ALA A 79 -5.31 -12.46 10.68
N TRP A 80 -6.03 -11.76 9.80
CA TRP A 80 -6.90 -12.35 8.78
C TRP A 80 -6.11 -13.18 7.78
N LEU A 81 -4.92 -12.76 7.36
CA LEU A 81 -4.05 -13.57 6.50
C LEU A 81 -3.69 -14.91 7.15
N LYS A 82 -3.32 -14.89 8.44
CA LYS A 82 -3.03 -16.11 9.20
C LYS A 82 -4.25 -17.01 9.37
N LEU A 83 -5.44 -16.42 9.54
CA LEU A 83 -6.70 -17.16 9.61
C LEU A 83 -7.05 -17.79 8.26
N ALA A 84 -6.94 -17.04 7.17
CA ALA A 84 -7.20 -17.53 5.81
C ALA A 84 -6.30 -18.72 5.48
N ALA A 85 -5.01 -18.64 5.79
CA ALA A 85 -4.06 -19.73 5.57
C ALA A 85 -4.35 -21.01 6.39
N ARG A 86 -5.11 -20.91 7.48
CA ARG A 86 -5.48 -22.04 8.36
C ARG A 86 -6.91 -22.52 8.13
N SER A 87 -7.73 -21.72 7.47
CA SER A 87 -9.14 -22.00 7.26
C SER A 87 -9.28 -23.14 6.26
N LYS A 88 -10.24 -24.04 6.51
CA LYS A 88 -10.54 -25.16 5.61
C LYS A 88 -11.71 -24.84 4.68
N SER A 89 -12.44 -23.76 4.96
CA SER A 89 -13.55 -23.27 4.15
C SER A 89 -13.74 -21.77 4.36
N ILE A 90 -14.46 -21.12 3.44
CA ILE A 90 -14.87 -19.72 3.57
C ILE A 90 -15.74 -19.50 4.83
N ALA A 91 -16.59 -20.47 5.18
CA ALA A 91 -17.49 -20.37 6.33
C ALA A 91 -16.70 -20.36 7.65
N ASP A 92 -15.65 -21.19 7.76
CA ASP A 92 -14.76 -21.21 8.92
C ASP A 92 -14.07 -19.84 9.09
N PHE A 93 -13.56 -19.29 7.99
CA PHE A 93 -12.94 -17.97 8.00
C PHE A 93 -13.91 -16.86 8.45
N GLN A 94 -15.15 -16.87 7.94
CA GLN A 94 -16.17 -15.87 8.30
C GLN A 94 -16.58 -15.97 9.78
N LYS A 95 -16.64 -17.19 10.32
CA LYS A 95 -16.92 -17.42 11.75
C LYS A 95 -15.82 -16.83 12.64
N ASP A 96 -14.56 -17.08 12.30
CA ASP A 96 -13.40 -16.65 13.09
C ASP A 96 -13.08 -15.15 12.94
N THR A 97 -13.45 -14.55 11.80
CA THR A 97 -13.30 -13.10 11.58
C THR A 97 -14.51 -12.28 12.04
N GLY A 98 -15.52 -12.94 12.64
CA GLY A 98 -16.68 -12.31 13.24
C GLY A 98 -17.84 -12.10 12.27
N SER A 99 -18.83 -13.00 12.35
CA SER A 99 -20.24 -12.65 12.24
C SER A 99 -20.83 -12.62 13.66
N SER A 100 -20.57 -11.57 14.44
CA SER A 100 -21.50 -11.22 15.52
C SER A 100 -22.58 -10.36 14.91
N THR A 101 -23.51 -11.02 14.22
CA THR A 101 -24.86 -10.47 14.04
C THR A 101 -25.49 -10.43 15.43
N SER A 102 -25.69 -9.23 15.98
CA SER A 102 -26.68 -8.95 17.01
C SER A 102 -27.47 -7.74 16.57
#